data_AF-A0AAE1W0D9-F1
#
_entry.id   AF-A0AAE1W0D9-F1
#
_cell.length_a   1.000
_cell.length_b   1.000
_cell.length_c   1.000
_cell.angle_alpha   90.00
_cell.angle_beta   90.00
_cell.angle_gamma   90.00
#
_symmetry.space_group_name_H-M   'P 1'
#
loop_
_entity.id
_entity.type
_entity.pdbx_description
1 polymer ?
#
loop_
_entity_poly.entity_id
_entity_poly.type
_entity_poly.pdbx_seq_one_letter_code
_entity_poly.pdbx_strand_id
1 'polypeptide(L)'
;MDTHRVSKSSLAVIGEEMSKAILEFFTTGRLLKQVNTTILALIPKRLRLVLDKLISPSQNAFVPGRSIGDNILLAQELFAGYKRQGLPMRCALKVDLRKAYDTVEWDFLSAVLQLVPGG
;
A
#
# COMPACT_ATOMS: atom_id res chain seq x y z
N MET A 1 14.10 -36.48 5.80
CA MET A 1 14.05 -35.02 6.03
C MET A 1 12.61 -34.65 5.71
N ASP A 2 11.76 -34.82 6.72
CA ASP A 2 10.38 -35.27 6.55
C ASP A 2 9.42 -34.08 6.52
N THR A 3 8.80 -33.88 5.36
CA THR A 3 7.87 -32.77 5.05
C THR A 3 6.38 -33.14 5.22
N HIS A 4 6.04 -34.17 6.01
CA HIS A 4 4.66 -34.71 6.04
C HIS A 4 3.97 -34.73 7.42
N ARG A 5 4.22 -33.74 8.28
CA ARG A 5 3.53 -33.63 9.58
C ARG A 5 3.18 -32.20 10.00
N VAL A 6 2.60 -31.40 9.10
CA VAL A 6 1.75 -30.29 9.54
C VAL A 6 0.42 -30.91 9.97
N SER A 7 0.29 -31.10 11.28
CA SER A 7 -0.68 -31.97 11.94
C SER A 7 -2.12 -31.50 11.80
N LYS A 8 -3.08 -32.42 11.61
CA LYS A 8 -4.55 -32.18 11.65
C LYS A 8 -5.00 -31.43 12.93
N SER A 9 -4.24 -31.54 14.01
CA SER A 9 -4.48 -30.80 15.26
C SER A 9 -4.28 -29.28 15.12
N SER A 10 -3.34 -28.84 14.28
CA SER A 10 -3.10 -27.42 14.03
C SER A 10 -4.29 -26.78 13.30
N LEU A 11 -4.97 -27.52 12.43
CA LEU A 11 -6.13 -27.02 11.67
C LEU A 11 -7.38 -26.83 12.55
N ALA A 12 -7.58 -27.69 13.55
CA ALA A 12 -8.66 -27.55 14.53
C ALA A 12 -8.43 -26.37 15.49
N VAL A 13 -7.19 -26.17 15.94
CA VAL A 13 -6.80 -25.03 16.79
C VAL A 13 -6.92 -23.70 16.05
N ILE A 14 -6.57 -23.67 14.76
CA ILE A 14 -6.74 -22.47 13.93
C ILE A 14 -8.22 -22.08 13.84
N GLY A 15 -9.14 -23.04 13.67
CA GLY A 15 -10.58 -22.75 13.53
C GLY A 15 -11.22 -22.09 14.75
N GLU A 16 -10.85 -22.51 15.96
CA GLU A 16 -11.39 -21.95 17.19
C GLU A 16 -10.82 -20.55 17.50
N GLU A 17 -9.50 -20.38 17.33
CA GLU A 17 -8.83 -19.09 17.51
C GLU A 17 -9.29 -18.06 16.47
N MET A 18 -9.52 -18.47 15.21
CA MET A 18 -10.07 -17.58 14.17
C MET A 18 -11.51 -17.17 14.52
N SER A 19 -12.34 -18.10 14.99
CA SER A 19 -13.72 -17.81 15.39
C SER A 19 -13.77 -16.86 16.60
N LYS A 20 -12.91 -17.08 17.60
CA LYS A 20 -12.74 -16.17 18.74
C LYS A 20 -12.28 -14.79 18.31
N ALA A 21 -11.29 -14.69 17.43
CA ALA A 21 -10.80 -13.41 16.92
C ALA A 21 -11.88 -12.64 16.14
N ILE A 22 -12.70 -13.35 15.36
CA ILE A 22 -13.84 -12.76 14.63
C ILE A 22 -14.90 -12.28 15.62
N LEU A 23 -15.28 -13.11 16.60
CA LEU A 23 -16.27 -12.75 17.62
C LEU A 23 -15.80 -11.58 18.48
N GLU A 24 -14.53 -11.57 18.89
CA GLU A 24 -13.92 -10.49 19.66
C GLU A 24 -13.89 -9.19 18.86
N PHE A 25 -13.61 -9.26 17.55
CA PHE A 25 -13.69 -8.10 16.65
C PHE A 25 -15.10 -7.52 16.58
N PHE A 26 -16.13 -8.35 16.42
CA PHE A 26 -17.52 -7.88 16.38
C PHE A 26 -18.02 -7.38 17.74
N THR A 27 -17.43 -7.85 18.85
CA THR A 27 -17.81 -7.42 20.20
C THR A 27 -17.11 -6.12 20.60
N THR A 28 -15.81 -5.99 20.29
CA THR A 28 -14.97 -4.88 20.76
C THR A 28 -14.72 -3.80 19.71
N GLY A 29 -15.02 -4.09 18.45
CA GLY A 29 -14.61 -3.28 17.29
C GLY A 29 -13.10 -3.29 17.03
N ARG A 30 -12.34 -4.17 17.71
CA ARG A 30 -10.87 -4.20 17.65
C ARG A 30 -10.38 -5.58 17.25
N LEU A 31 -9.43 -5.63 16.32
CA LEU A 31 -8.72 -6.85 15.97
C LEU A 31 -7.59 -7.12 16.98
N LEU A 32 -7.35 -8.39 17.28
CA LEU A 32 -6.21 -8.81 18.09
C LEU A 32 -4.91 -8.23 17.51
N LYS A 33 -4.07 -7.67 18.39
CA LYS A 33 -2.83 -6.98 18.00
C LYS A 33 -1.92 -7.86 17.14
N GLN A 34 -1.84 -9.16 17.43
CA GLN A 34 -1.06 -10.13 16.65
C GLN A 34 -1.61 -10.28 15.23
N VAL A 35 -2.93 -10.42 15.06
CA VAL A 35 -3.58 -10.53 13.75
C VAL A 35 -3.38 -9.23 12.96
N ASN A 36 -3.60 -8.07 13.57
CA ASN A 36 -3.38 -6.77 12.93
C ASN A 36 -1.90 -6.61 12.49
N THR A 37 -0.95 -6.96 13.36
CA THR A 37 0.49 -6.89 13.04
C THR A 37 0.85 -7.82 11.89
N THR A 38 0.32 -9.04 11.86
CA THR A 38 0.56 -9.99 10.77
C THR A 38 0.00 -9.46 9.44
N ILE A 39 -1.23 -8.94 9.43
CA ILE A 39 -1.86 -8.35 8.23
C ILE A 39 -1.04 -7.15 7.73
N LEU A 40 -0.71 -6.22 8.63
CA LEU A 40 0.11 -5.04 8.33
C LEU A 40 1.52 -5.39 7.85
N ALA A 41 2.08 -6.54 8.24
CA ALA A 41 3.40 -6.97 7.81
C ALA A 41 3.38 -7.79 6.51
N LEU A 42 2.36 -8.61 6.28
CA LEU A 42 2.29 -9.52 5.12
C LEU A 42 1.75 -8.84 3.87
N ILE A 43 0.72 -8.00 4.01
CA ILE A 43 0.13 -7.30 2.84
C ILE A 43 1.18 -6.46 2.11
N PRO A 44 1.97 -5.59 2.76
CA PRO A 44 2.98 -4.80 2.06
C PRO A 44 4.08 -5.65 1.42
N LYS A 45 4.45 -6.78 2.02
CA LYS A 45 5.45 -7.69 1.43
C LYS A 45 4.99 -8.30 0.12
N ARG A 46 3.71 -8.72 0.04
CA ARG A 46 3.14 -9.21 -1.21
C ARG A 46 2.96 -8.09 -2.22
N LEU A 47 2.46 -6.93 -1.78
CA LEU A 47 2.27 -5.78 -2.66
C LEU A 47 3.58 -5.25 -3.22
N ARG A 48 4.70 -5.33 -2.49
CA ARG A 48 6.01 -4.89 -2.97
C ARG A 48 6.43 -5.57 -4.28
N LEU A 49 6.01 -6.82 -4.52
CA LEU A 49 6.32 -7.56 -5.74
C LEU A 49 5.66 -6.96 -6.99
N VAL A 50 4.54 -6.26 -6.81
CA VAL A 50 3.77 -5.63 -7.89
C VAL A 50 3.91 -4.09 -7.90
N LEU A 51 4.26 -3.50 -6.75
CA LEU A 51 4.29 -2.06 -6.56
C LEU A 51 5.24 -1.37 -7.54
N ASP A 52 6.41 -1.95 -7.81
CA ASP A 52 7.40 -1.39 -8.74
C ASP A 52 6.88 -1.27 -10.19
N LYS A 53 5.86 -2.06 -10.56
CA LYS A 53 5.20 -1.98 -11.88
C LYS A 53 4.03 -1.01 -11.90
N LEU A 54 3.45 -0.72 -10.73
CA LEU A 54 2.25 0.13 -10.59
C LEU A 54 2.60 1.59 -10.31
N ILE A 55 3.73 1.86 -9.65
CA ILE A 55 4.11 3.21 -9.23
C ILE A 55 5.14 3.82 -10.18
N SER A 56 5.00 5.11 -10.43
CA SER A 56 5.97 5.87 -11.23
C SER A 56 7.34 5.92 -10.52
N PRO A 57 8.46 6.00 -11.27
CA PRO A 57 9.77 6.33 -10.70
C PRO A 57 9.79 7.63 -9.89
N SER A 58 8.90 8.58 -10.20
CA SER A 58 8.78 9.87 -9.48
C SER A 58 7.90 9.79 -8.22
N GLN A 59 7.34 8.62 -7.88
CA GLN A 59 6.57 8.42 -6.65
C GLN A 59 7.50 8.03 -5.50
N ASN A 60 7.93 9.01 -4.71
CA ASN A 60 8.92 8.80 -3.65
C ASN A 60 8.29 8.58 -2.26
N ALA A 61 7.07 9.04 -2.04
CA ALA A 61 6.39 8.84 -0.76
C ALA A 61 5.98 7.37 -0.56
N PHE A 62 6.14 6.86 0.66
CA PHE A 62 5.74 5.51 1.08
C PHE A 62 6.43 4.35 0.33
N VAL A 63 7.54 4.62 -0.37
CA VAL A 63 8.37 3.59 -1.01
C VAL A 63 9.68 3.44 -0.25
N PRO A 64 9.97 2.25 0.31
CA PRO A 64 11.24 2.01 1.01
C PRO A 64 12.44 2.30 0.09
N GLY A 65 13.39 3.09 0.58
CA GLY A 65 14.60 3.43 -0.16
C GLY A 65 14.48 4.66 -1.09
N ARG A 66 13.31 5.31 -1.17
CA ARG A 66 13.15 6.60 -1.87
C ARG A 66 13.04 7.74 -0.87
N SER A 67 13.69 8.87 -1.16
CA SER A 67 13.68 10.03 -0.27
C SER A 67 12.63 11.05 -0.69
N ILE A 68 11.93 11.65 0.28
CA ILE A 68 11.08 12.82 0.02
C ILE A 68 11.88 13.99 -0.57
N GLY A 69 13.18 14.08 -0.24
CA GLY A 69 14.09 15.10 -0.75
C GLY A 69 14.26 15.06 -2.26
N ASP A 70 14.19 13.89 -2.87
CA ASP A 70 14.30 13.72 -4.33
C ASP A 70 13.11 14.41 -5.04
N ASN A 71 11.91 14.36 -4.45
CA ASN A 71 10.74 15.08 -4.96
C ASN A 71 10.87 16.60 -4.80
N ILE A 72 11.50 17.06 -3.71
CA ILE A 72 11.76 18.49 -3.50
C ILE A 72 12.74 19.00 -4.57
N LEU A 73 13.81 18.24 -4.82
CA LEU A 73 14.80 18.58 -5.85
C LEU A 73 14.17 18.58 -7.26
N LEU A 74 13.41 17.55 -7.60
CA LEU A 74 12.65 17.49 -8.86
C LEU A 74 11.72 18.70 -9.03
N ALA A 75 11.00 19.08 -7.98
CA ALA A 75 10.14 20.26 -8.03
C ALA A 75 10.97 21.53 -8.26
N GLN A 76 12.08 21.72 -7.54
CA GLN A 76 12.96 22.88 -7.72
C GLN A 76 13.47 23.00 -9.16
N GLU A 77 13.89 21.89 -9.78
CA GLU A 77 14.30 21.84 -11.18
C GLU A 77 13.15 22.15 -12.15
N LEU A 78 11.96 21.61 -11.92
CA LEU A 78 10.76 21.92 -12.74
C LEU A 78 10.37 23.40 -12.67
N PHE A 79 10.57 24.02 -11.51
CA PHE A 79 10.32 25.45 -11.30
C PHE A 79 11.54 26.33 -11.64
N ALA A 80 12.68 25.75 -12.03
CA ALA A 80 13.85 26.50 -12.43
C ALA A 80 13.54 27.34 -13.67
N GLY A 81 13.63 28.66 -13.52
CA GLY A 81 13.30 29.62 -14.58
C GLY A 81 11.81 29.82 -14.82
N TYR A 82 10.92 29.36 -13.93
CA TYR A 82 9.48 29.62 -14.02
C TYR A 82 9.16 31.13 -14.05
N LYS A 83 10.01 31.96 -13.44
CA LYS A 83 9.89 33.43 -13.40
C LYS A 83 10.65 34.15 -14.52
N ARG A 84 11.32 33.44 -15.43
CA ARG A 84 12.09 34.09 -16.51
C ARG A 84 11.12 34.71 -17.52
N GLN A 85 11.37 35.99 -17.83
CA GLN A 85 10.61 36.74 -18.83
C GLN A 85 11.00 36.29 -20.25
N GLY A 86 10.07 36.40 -21.21
CA GLY A 86 10.30 36.02 -22.60
C GLY A 86 10.12 34.53 -22.94
N LEU A 87 9.69 33.71 -21.98
CA LEU A 87 9.34 32.30 -22.20
C LEU A 87 7.82 32.11 -22.36
N PRO A 88 7.38 30.99 -22.98
CA PRO A 88 5.96 30.64 -23.06
C PRO A 88 5.29 30.62 -21.68
N MET A 89 3.99 30.90 -21.63
CA MET A 89 3.20 30.86 -20.39
C MET A 89 3.31 29.49 -19.71
N ARG A 90 3.57 29.49 -18.40
CA ARG A 90 3.68 28.29 -17.57
C ARG A 90 2.59 28.29 -16.51
N CYS A 91 1.99 27.13 -16.28
CA CYS A 91 1.04 26.89 -15.19
C CYS A 91 1.52 25.68 -14.39
N ALA A 92 1.29 25.70 -13.07
CA ALA A 92 1.52 24.57 -12.20
C ALA A 92 0.20 24.19 -11.54
N LEU A 93 -0.16 22.92 -11.69
CA LEU A 93 -1.36 22.36 -11.09
C LEU A 93 -0.98 21.52 -9.87
N LYS A 94 -1.48 21.92 -8.70
CA LYS A 94 -1.41 21.11 -7.50
C LYS A 94 -2.75 20.40 -7.32
N VAL A 95 -2.71 19.06 -7.35
CA VAL A 95 -3.88 18.21 -7.06
C VAL A 95 -3.69 17.58 -5.69
N ASP A 96 -4.73 17.64 -4.86
CA ASP A 96 -4.77 17.03 -3.53
C ASP A 96 -6.07 16.23 -3.36
N LEU A 97 -6.00 15.07 -2.72
CA LEU A 97 -7.14 14.17 -2.56
C LEU A 97 -7.71 14.30 -1.15
N ARG A 98 -8.95 14.82 -1.06
CA ARG A 98 -9.68 14.86 0.21
C ARG A 98 -10.02 13.45 0.67
N LYS A 99 -9.61 13.09 1.89
CA LYS A 99 -9.90 11.78 2.49
C LYS A 99 -9.52 10.61 1.58
N ALA A 100 -8.29 10.65 1.07
CA ALA A 100 -7.80 9.69 0.07
C ALA A 100 -8.01 8.21 0.48
N TYR A 101 -7.95 7.89 1.77
CA TYR A 101 -8.17 6.53 2.27
C TYR A 101 -9.64 6.19 2.51
N ASP A 102 -10.51 7.17 2.78
CA ASP A 102 -11.94 6.92 3.04
C ASP A 102 -12.76 6.84 1.75
N THR A 103 -12.21 7.29 0.63
CA THR A 103 -12.92 7.46 -0.66
C THR A 103 -12.46 6.49 -1.74
N VAL A 104 -11.68 5.47 -1.37
CA VAL A 104 -11.24 4.42 -2.30
C VAL A 104 -12.43 3.58 -2.75
N GLU A 105 -12.59 3.45 -4.06
CA GLU A 105 -13.54 2.51 -4.66
C GLU A 105 -12.86 1.13 -4.75
N TRP A 106 -13.50 0.13 -4.14
CA TRP A 106 -12.89 -1.18 -3.88
C TRP A 106 -12.85 -2.07 -5.12
N ASP A 107 -13.85 -1.98 -5.99
CA ASP A 107 -13.89 -2.76 -7.23
C ASP A 107 -12.78 -2.31 -8.18
N PHE A 108 -12.55 -1.01 -8.27
CA PHE A 108 -11.42 -0.41 -8.99
C PHE A 108 -10.08 -0.87 -8.42
N LEU A 109 -9.91 -0.83 -7.10
CA LEU A 109 -8.68 -1.30 -6.46
C LEU A 109 -8.42 -2.78 -6.78
N SER A 110 -9.46 -3.62 -6.71
CA SER A 110 -9.40 -5.03 -7.06
C SER A 110 -9.00 -5.25 -8.53
N ALA A 111 -9.63 -4.50 -9.44
CA ALA A 111 -9.32 -4.57 -10.87
C ALA A 111 -7.86 -4.18 -11.17
N VAL A 112 -7.34 -3.11 -10.55
CA VAL A 112 -5.94 -2.68 -10.70
C VAL A 112 -4.98 -3.76 -10.21
N LEU A 113 -5.26 -4.40 -9.07
CA LEU A 113 -4.42 -5.46 -8.52
C LEU A 113 -4.45 -6.72 -9.39
N GLN A 114 -5.57 -7.04 -10.03
CA GLN A 114 -5.71 -8.19 -10.94
C GLN A 114 -5.06 -7.96 -12.31
N LEU A 115 -4.93 -6.70 -12.74
CA LEU A 115 -4.28 -6.33 -14.01
C LEU A 115 -2.76 -6.53 -14.02
N VAL A 116 -2.13 -6.79 -12.87
CA VAL A 116 -0.68 -7.01 -12.80
C VAL A 116 -0.35 -8.48 -13.13
N PRO A 117 0.40 -8.76 -14.20
CA PRO A 117 0.75 -10.14 -14.57
C PRO A 117 1.74 -10.75 -13.56
N GLY A 118 1.41 -11.91 -13.01
CA GLY A 118 2.28 -12.74 -12.15
C GLY A 118 1.85 -12.93 -10.69
N GLY A 119 0.54 -12.86 -10.39
CA GLY A 119 -0.02 -13.31 -9.10
C GLY A 119 -0.07 -14.83 -8.97
#